data_AF-A0A954W732-F1
#
_entry.id   AF-A0A954W732-F1
#
_cell.length_a   1.000
_cell.length_b   1.000
_cell.length_c   1.000
_cell.angle_alpha   90.00
_cell.angle_beta   90.00
_cell.angle_gamma   90.00
#
_symmetry.space_group_name_H-M   'P 1'
#
loop_
_entity.id
_entity.type
_entity.pdbx_description
1 polymer ?
#
loop_
_entity_poly.entity_id
_entity_poly.type
_entity_poly.pdbx_seq_one_letter_code
_entity_poly.pdbx_strand_id
1 'polypeptide(L)'
;MESLFRFNIVREPNRSEDEITVIDLAASTTFQNSAGAIPNGANRRNQLHSLAASYIASSSFISSVSGIAALASLERASTAIDALIENGTSARTDVVAALSDALGGDPVAFVNASAVTSHLPALKDSILAIKMSPTDHKRPLRRLAAVLRIVELIRRIGSDSAFPRDHDELVRVHRQGMKVPGAVLPTRPPAPARPKPGKVVDTIKDLADRFTRYDLALKELRGIRPGGYSITPQASFDARLPSAKIRPEAIFTEELAIRQAERADREIGAGQYRGPLHGVPWGAKDLIAVAGYPTTWGATPFREQTLDDTATVARRLEQAGAVLVAKLSLGALAWGDQWFGGMTRNPWRPEQGSSGSSAGSASATSAGLVGFALGSETLGSIVSPSRRCGTTGLRPTFGRVSRHGCMTLAWSMDKIGPMARSVEDCAIVFAAIQGPDGLDGTVHDQPFAWPWRTSLGTLRVGYFPAEGEPDEREELQVLRSLGVKLVALRPPTDLPVDAMTIILNTEAATVFDTITREKNFADLNRWPNAFRQGQFVPAVEYLRANRLRTLLIRDMDTMMGRVDMYVGGNDLAITNLTGHPCVTMPGGFVTVDGRASPRNVTLTGRLFGEASLLAVAHGYQRATGYHLRKPPLE
;
A
#
# COMPACT_ATOMS: atom_id res chain seq x y z
N MET A 1 5.41 28.74 -20.91
CA MET A 1 6.64 28.03 -20.51
C MET A 1 6.46 27.08 -19.35
N GLU A 2 5.73 27.38 -18.27
CA GLU A 2 5.71 26.43 -17.14
C GLU A 2 5.13 25.07 -17.57
N SER A 3 4.07 25.03 -18.37
CA SER A 3 3.67 23.74 -18.97
C SER A 3 4.67 23.14 -19.94
N LEU A 4 5.56 23.95 -20.54
CA LEU A 4 6.75 23.46 -21.26
C LEU A 4 7.69 22.60 -20.40
N PHE A 5 7.40 22.49 -19.09
CA PHE A 5 7.89 21.39 -18.27
C PHE A 5 6.79 20.70 -17.42
N ARG A 6 5.54 21.21 -17.30
CA ARG A 6 4.46 20.54 -16.51
C ARG A 6 3.90 19.23 -17.06
N PHE A 7 4.10 18.84 -18.31
CA PHE A 7 3.87 17.43 -18.67
C PHE A 7 4.92 16.47 -18.04
N ASN A 8 5.96 17.01 -17.40
CA ASN A 8 6.85 16.31 -16.46
C ASN A 8 6.65 16.73 -14.98
N ILE A 9 5.78 17.71 -14.66
CA ILE A 9 5.74 18.38 -13.33
C ILE A 9 4.32 18.52 -12.73
N VAL A 10 3.24 18.16 -13.44
CA VAL A 10 1.87 18.07 -12.87
C VAL A 10 1.42 16.61 -12.81
N ARG A 11 1.14 16.16 -11.57
CA ARG A 11 0.59 14.82 -11.25
C ARG A 11 -0.82 14.63 -11.83
N GLU A 12 -1.14 13.44 -12.36
CA GLU A 12 -2.51 12.92 -12.29
C GLU A 12 -2.77 12.34 -10.87
N PRO A 13 -4.02 12.35 -10.34
CA PRO A 13 -4.27 11.97 -8.94
C PRO A 13 -4.12 10.48 -8.58
N ASN A 14 -3.76 9.59 -9.52
CA ASN A 14 -3.82 8.12 -9.35
C ASN A 14 -2.61 7.36 -9.97
N ARG A 15 -1.40 7.94 -9.98
CA ARG A 15 -0.14 7.20 -10.17
C ARG A 15 0.91 7.59 -9.13
N SER A 16 1.86 6.68 -8.87
CA SER A 16 3.01 6.89 -7.97
C SER A 16 4.05 7.84 -8.57
N GLU A 17 4.93 8.38 -7.72
CA GLU A 17 5.78 9.55 -8.01
C GLU A 17 6.99 9.26 -8.92
N ASP A 18 7.12 8.02 -9.40
CA ASP A 18 8.38 7.45 -9.89
C ASP A 18 8.42 7.31 -11.44
N GLU A 19 7.29 7.50 -12.15
CA GLU A 19 7.22 7.67 -13.62
C GLU A 19 7.15 9.15 -14.01
N ILE A 20 8.29 9.80 -14.25
CA ILE A 20 8.34 11.08 -14.99
C ILE A 20 8.87 10.79 -16.41
N THR A 21 7.99 10.29 -17.27
CA THR A 21 8.31 10.04 -18.68
C THR A 21 8.59 11.36 -19.40
N VAL A 22 9.84 11.56 -19.83
CA VAL A 22 10.23 12.75 -20.59
C VAL A 22 9.61 12.72 -21.99
N ILE A 23 8.82 13.76 -22.31
CA ILE A 23 8.57 14.10 -23.71
C ILE A 23 9.81 14.82 -24.23
N ASP A 24 10.64 14.15 -25.03
CA ASP A 24 11.92 14.70 -25.48
C ASP A 24 11.75 15.68 -26.64
N LEU A 25 11.59 16.98 -26.32
CA LEU A 25 11.72 18.08 -27.28
C LEU A 25 13.20 18.33 -27.66
N ALA A 26 13.87 17.30 -28.16
CA ALA A 26 15.21 17.34 -28.77
C ALA A 26 16.20 18.26 -28.04
N ALA A 27 16.24 18.14 -26.70
CA ALA A 27 17.01 19.07 -25.88
C ALA A 27 18.50 18.83 -26.09
N SER A 28 19.16 19.78 -26.78
CA SER A 28 20.59 19.75 -27.10
C SER A 28 21.42 19.26 -25.91
N THR A 29 22.40 18.38 -26.16
CA THR A 29 23.26 17.75 -25.14
C THR A 29 23.85 18.78 -24.16
N THR A 30 24.11 20.00 -24.65
CA THR A 30 24.52 21.17 -23.86
C THR A 30 23.55 21.49 -22.71
N PHE A 31 22.24 21.50 -22.93
CA PHE A 31 21.25 21.78 -21.88
C PHE A 31 21.24 20.69 -20.81
N GLN A 32 21.23 19.41 -21.23
CA GLN A 32 21.25 18.27 -20.30
C GLN A 32 22.53 18.28 -19.44
N ASN A 33 23.69 18.52 -20.06
CA ASN A 33 24.97 18.67 -19.37
C ASN A 33 24.96 19.85 -18.39
N SER A 34 24.47 21.03 -18.81
CA SER A 34 24.36 22.21 -17.94
C SER A 34 23.40 21.99 -16.76
N ALA A 35 22.28 21.30 -16.96
CA ALA A 35 21.33 20.96 -15.89
C ALA A 35 21.92 19.93 -14.91
N GLY A 36 22.68 18.96 -15.42
CA GLY A 36 23.44 17.99 -14.63
C GLY A 36 24.48 18.65 -13.72
N ALA A 37 25.12 19.72 -14.18
CA ALA A 37 26.13 20.47 -13.43
C ALA A 37 25.59 21.32 -12.25
N ILE A 38 24.28 21.58 -12.17
CA ILE A 38 23.70 22.37 -11.06
C ILE A 38 23.64 21.51 -9.78
N PRO A 39 24.31 21.89 -8.67
CA PRO A 39 24.38 21.09 -7.44
C PRO A 39 23.05 20.84 -6.74
N ASN A 40 22.99 19.80 -5.89
CA ASN A 40 21.86 19.56 -4.99
C ASN A 40 21.89 20.50 -3.79
N GLY A 41 20.79 21.25 -3.59
CA GLY A 41 20.60 22.19 -2.50
C GLY A 41 19.26 22.94 -2.64
N ALA A 42 18.90 23.75 -1.65
CA ALA A 42 17.59 24.42 -1.59
C ALA A 42 17.24 25.26 -2.84
N ASN A 43 18.25 25.86 -3.48
CA ASN A 43 18.08 26.73 -4.66
C ASN A 43 18.12 25.98 -6.00
N ARG A 44 18.37 24.67 -6.04
CA ARG A 44 18.54 23.90 -7.30
C ARG A 44 17.35 24.05 -8.23
N ARG A 45 16.12 24.03 -7.67
CA ARG A 45 14.87 24.20 -8.43
C ARG A 45 14.83 25.53 -9.18
N ASN A 46 15.20 26.61 -8.52
CA ASN A 46 15.19 27.95 -9.12
C ASN A 46 16.27 28.06 -10.21
N GLN A 47 17.47 27.53 -9.95
CA GLN A 47 18.56 27.50 -10.93
C GLN A 47 18.21 26.68 -12.18
N LEU A 48 17.53 25.54 -12.03
CA LEU A 48 17.00 24.74 -13.15
C LEU A 48 15.91 25.50 -13.93
N HIS A 49 15.00 26.20 -13.25
CA HIS A 49 13.99 27.04 -13.91
C HIS A 49 14.62 28.21 -14.71
N SER A 50 15.66 28.85 -14.19
CA SER A 50 16.42 29.89 -14.92
C SER A 50 17.13 29.32 -16.15
N LEU A 51 17.83 28.18 -16.01
CA LEU A 51 18.52 27.52 -17.13
C LEU A 51 17.53 27.12 -18.24
N ALA A 52 16.36 26.59 -17.87
CA ALA A 52 15.29 26.24 -18.81
C ALA A 52 14.77 27.45 -19.59
N ALA A 53 14.60 28.60 -18.92
CA ALA A 53 14.21 29.85 -19.58
C ALA A 53 15.28 30.31 -20.58
N SER A 54 16.55 30.31 -20.20
CA SER A 54 17.66 30.67 -21.10
C SER A 54 17.79 29.75 -22.31
N TYR A 55 17.49 28.45 -22.16
CA TYR A 55 17.54 27.50 -23.28
C TYR A 55 16.41 27.72 -24.29
N ILE A 56 15.18 27.98 -23.82
CA ILE A 56 14.03 28.22 -24.71
C ILE A 56 14.13 29.56 -25.45
N ALA A 57 14.80 30.55 -24.84
CA ALA A 57 15.14 31.80 -25.51
C ALA A 57 16.28 31.68 -26.54
N SER A 58 16.95 30.51 -26.64
CA SER A 58 18.12 30.34 -27.51
C SER A 58 17.77 30.18 -28.99
N SER A 59 18.61 30.75 -29.86
CA SER A 59 18.43 30.69 -31.32
C SER A 59 18.45 29.25 -31.87
N SER A 60 19.15 28.32 -31.23
CA SER A 60 19.20 26.91 -31.63
C SER A 60 17.89 26.19 -31.31
N PHE A 61 17.29 26.42 -30.14
CA PHE A 61 15.95 25.90 -29.82
C PHE A 61 14.91 26.45 -30.81
N ILE A 62 14.87 27.77 -30.99
CA ILE A 62 13.96 28.46 -31.92
C ILE A 62 14.11 27.93 -33.36
N SER A 63 15.35 27.75 -33.84
CA SER A 63 15.60 27.23 -35.18
C SER A 63 15.22 25.75 -35.34
N SER A 64 15.37 24.92 -34.30
CA SER A 64 14.95 23.51 -34.34
C SER A 64 13.42 23.36 -34.40
N VAL A 65 12.69 24.24 -33.72
CA VAL A 65 11.22 24.28 -33.69
C VAL A 65 10.64 24.76 -35.02
N SER A 66 11.19 25.86 -35.58
CA SER A 66 10.67 26.45 -36.81
C SER A 66 10.95 25.62 -38.08
N GLY A 67 11.73 24.53 -37.98
CA GLY A 67 12.00 23.59 -39.07
C GLY A 67 10.95 22.46 -39.24
N ILE A 68 9.93 22.36 -38.39
CA ILE A 68 8.96 21.26 -38.42
C ILE A 68 7.99 21.44 -39.61
N ALA A 69 8.30 20.81 -40.75
CA ALA A 69 7.54 20.96 -42.00
C ALA A 69 6.04 20.61 -41.94
N ALA A 70 5.62 19.84 -40.94
CA ALA A 70 4.22 19.40 -40.74
C ALA A 70 3.37 20.34 -39.87
N LEU A 71 3.95 21.40 -39.28
CA LEU A 71 3.35 22.25 -38.23
C LEU A 71 1.95 22.77 -38.63
N ALA A 72 1.81 23.34 -39.82
CA ALA A 72 0.56 23.93 -40.31
C ALA A 72 -0.58 22.90 -40.51
N SER A 73 -0.26 21.62 -40.76
CA SER A 73 -1.28 20.55 -40.86
C SER A 73 -1.79 20.13 -39.47
N LEU A 74 -0.90 20.11 -38.48
CA LEU A 74 -1.26 19.84 -37.08
C LEU A 74 -2.11 20.96 -36.48
N GLU A 75 -1.91 22.20 -36.92
CA GLU A 75 -2.71 23.34 -36.49
C GLU A 75 -4.15 23.28 -37.03
N ARG A 76 -4.33 23.00 -38.34
CA ARG A 76 -5.66 22.72 -38.89
C ARG A 76 -6.34 21.57 -38.16
N ALA A 77 -5.59 20.52 -37.82
CA ALA A 77 -6.14 19.39 -37.04
C ALA A 77 -6.56 19.82 -35.62
N SER A 78 -5.83 20.74 -34.98
CA SER A 78 -6.24 21.31 -33.69
C SER A 78 -7.57 22.05 -33.80
N THR A 79 -7.71 22.94 -34.79
CA THR A 79 -8.94 23.72 -35.02
C THR A 79 -10.13 22.80 -35.31
N ALA A 80 -9.96 21.80 -36.19
CA ALA A 80 -11.01 20.86 -36.55
C ALA A 80 -11.47 20.03 -35.33
N ILE A 81 -10.54 19.60 -34.47
CA ILE A 81 -10.85 18.82 -33.26
C ILE A 81 -11.53 19.68 -32.19
N ASP A 82 -11.10 20.93 -31.99
CA ASP A 82 -11.76 21.84 -31.05
C ASP A 82 -13.20 22.17 -31.50
N ALA A 83 -13.43 22.41 -32.81
CA ALA A 83 -14.77 22.62 -33.36
C ALA A 83 -15.71 21.40 -33.19
N LEU A 84 -15.19 20.17 -33.27
CA LEU A 84 -15.97 18.97 -32.96
C LEU A 84 -16.36 18.89 -31.48
N ILE A 85 -15.45 19.29 -30.57
CA ILE A 85 -15.72 19.31 -29.12
C ILE A 85 -16.80 20.34 -28.77
N GLU A 86 -16.75 21.53 -29.38
CA GLU A 86 -17.73 22.61 -29.18
C GLU A 86 -19.12 22.22 -29.69
N ASN A 87 -19.20 21.58 -30.86
CA ASN A 87 -20.43 21.03 -31.41
C ASN A 87 -20.87 19.68 -30.76
N GLY A 88 -20.24 19.27 -29.65
CA GLY A 88 -20.54 18.01 -28.94
C GLY A 88 -20.30 16.73 -29.74
N THR A 89 -19.75 16.85 -30.94
CA THR A 89 -19.67 15.80 -31.96
C THR A 89 -18.53 14.83 -31.63
N SER A 90 -18.84 13.55 -31.61
CA SER A 90 -17.98 12.52 -31.01
C SER A 90 -18.21 11.11 -31.58
N ALA A 91 -18.86 11.02 -32.75
CA ALA A 91 -18.87 9.79 -33.54
C ALA A 91 -17.52 9.63 -34.26
N ARG A 92 -17.09 8.38 -34.38
CA ARG A 92 -15.76 8.03 -34.91
C ARG A 92 -15.56 8.43 -36.36
N THR A 93 -16.62 8.35 -37.16
CA THR A 93 -16.68 8.79 -38.56
C THR A 93 -16.24 10.24 -38.70
N ASP A 94 -16.84 11.11 -37.90
CA ASP A 94 -16.75 12.57 -38.04
C ASP A 94 -15.38 13.05 -37.55
N VAL A 95 -14.89 12.46 -36.45
CA VAL A 95 -13.55 12.69 -35.92
C VAL A 95 -12.46 12.23 -36.90
N VAL A 96 -12.63 11.08 -37.54
CA VAL A 96 -11.65 10.59 -38.54
C VAL A 96 -11.71 11.41 -39.82
N ALA A 97 -12.91 11.80 -40.30
CA ALA A 97 -13.06 12.65 -41.47
C ALA A 97 -12.41 14.03 -41.27
N ALA A 98 -12.70 14.71 -40.15
CA ALA A 98 -12.13 16.01 -39.83
C ALA A 98 -10.60 15.99 -39.67
N LEU A 99 -10.04 14.91 -39.11
CA LEU A 99 -8.58 14.71 -39.08
C LEU A 99 -8.01 14.42 -40.47
N SER A 100 -8.71 13.67 -41.31
CA SER A 100 -8.23 13.31 -42.65
C SER A 100 -8.14 14.53 -43.56
N ASP A 101 -9.16 15.38 -43.53
CA ASP A 101 -9.20 16.66 -44.25
C ASP A 101 -8.10 17.61 -43.76
N ALA A 102 -8.04 17.85 -42.44
CA ALA A 102 -7.06 18.76 -41.87
C ALA A 102 -5.60 18.35 -42.12
N LEU A 103 -5.30 17.05 -42.04
CA LEU A 103 -3.95 16.50 -42.26
C LEU A 103 -3.63 16.26 -43.75
N GLY A 104 -4.64 16.25 -44.64
CA GLY A 104 -4.47 16.03 -46.08
C GLY A 104 -4.30 14.56 -46.50
N GLY A 105 -4.83 13.62 -45.71
CA GLY A 105 -4.69 12.17 -45.95
C GLY A 105 -5.05 11.34 -44.71
N ASP A 106 -4.94 10.00 -44.78
CA ASP A 106 -5.24 9.13 -43.63
C ASP A 106 -4.39 9.54 -42.40
N PRO A 107 -5.00 9.81 -41.22
CA PRO A 107 -4.28 10.30 -40.05
C PRO A 107 -3.21 9.34 -39.52
N VAL A 108 -3.36 8.03 -39.72
CA VAL A 108 -2.37 7.03 -39.28
C VAL A 108 -1.21 6.96 -40.27
N ALA A 109 -1.46 7.09 -41.57
CA ALA A 109 -0.42 7.26 -42.58
C ALA A 109 0.36 8.56 -42.36
N PHE A 110 -0.32 9.70 -42.15
CA PHE A 110 0.31 11.00 -41.89
C PHE A 110 1.26 10.93 -40.68
N VAL A 111 0.82 10.34 -39.58
CA VAL A 111 1.62 10.17 -38.35
C VAL A 111 2.84 9.26 -38.58
N ASN A 112 2.74 8.22 -39.42
CA ASN A 112 3.86 7.31 -39.67
C ASN A 112 4.81 7.77 -40.79
N ALA A 113 4.36 8.68 -41.67
CA ALA A 113 5.16 9.20 -42.78
C ALA A 113 5.84 10.55 -42.49
N SER A 114 5.35 11.31 -41.51
CA SER A 114 5.92 12.62 -41.15
C SER A 114 6.95 12.52 -40.01
N ALA A 115 7.99 13.35 -40.08
CA ALA A 115 9.00 13.49 -39.01
C ALA A 115 8.45 14.15 -37.70
N VAL A 116 7.14 14.14 -37.50
CA VAL A 116 6.49 14.59 -36.26
C VAL A 116 6.71 13.58 -35.14
N THR A 117 6.77 12.28 -35.45
CA THR A 117 6.90 11.22 -34.44
C THR A 117 8.23 11.21 -33.69
N SER A 118 9.29 11.80 -34.24
CA SER A 118 10.57 12.00 -33.54
C SER A 118 10.57 13.18 -32.56
N HIS A 119 9.51 14.00 -32.55
CA HIS A 119 9.41 15.20 -31.69
C HIS A 119 8.14 15.22 -30.81
N LEU A 120 7.07 14.51 -31.19
CA LEU A 120 5.79 14.47 -30.47
C LEU A 120 5.18 13.05 -30.41
N PRO A 121 5.79 12.06 -29.73
CA PRO A 121 5.28 10.68 -29.67
C PRO A 121 3.81 10.58 -29.20
N ALA A 122 3.42 11.35 -28.18
CA ALA A 122 2.07 11.33 -27.61
C ALA A 122 0.94 11.68 -28.61
N LEU A 123 1.26 12.33 -29.73
CA LEU A 123 0.31 12.59 -30.81
C LEU A 123 -0.07 11.30 -31.54
N LYS A 124 0.89 10.40 -31.76
CA LYS A 124 0.68 9.11 -32.42
C LYS A 124 -0.29 8.25 -31.62
N ASP A 125 -0.05 8.11 -30.32
CA ASP A 125 -0.90 7.31 -29.44
C ASP A 125 -2.32 7.90 -29.33
N SER A 126 -2.44 9.23 -29.30
CA SER A 126 -3.73 9.93 -29.27
C SER A 126 -4.56 9.72 -30.54
N ILE A 127 -3.92 9.72 -31.72
CA ILE A 127 -4.60 9.45 -33.00
C ILE A 127 -4.92 7.96 -33.16
N LEU A 128 -4.02 7.06 -32.74
CA LEU A 128 -4.26 5.62 -32.77
C LEU A 128 -5.40 5.17 -31.83
N ALA A 129 -5.52 5.78 -30.64
CA ALA A 129 -6.58 5.47 -29.68
C ALA A 129 -8.01 5.68 -30.23
N ILE A 130 -8.20 6.64 -31.15
CA ILE A 130 -9.48 6.89 -31.83
C ILE A 130 -9.88 5.71 -32.73
N LYS A 131 -8.93 4.87 -33.15
CA LYS A 131 -9.19 3.67 -33.96
C LYS A 131 -9.68 2.46 -33.14
N MET A 132 -9.69 2.56 -31.80
CA MET A 132 -9.89 1.41 -30.90
C MET A 132 -11.16 1.43 -30.02
N SER A 133 -11.90 2.54 -29.92
CA SER A 133 -13.18 2.57 -29.17
C SER A 133 -14.39 2.25 -30.06
N PRO A 134 -15.37 1.43 -29.60
CA PRO A 134 -16.63 1.20 -30.31
C PRO A 134 -17.67 2.33 -30.15
N THR A 135 -17.71 2.99 -28.98
CA THR A 135 -18.81 3.92 -28.61
C THR A 135 -18.31 5.12 -27.79
N ASP A 136 -18.82 6.32 -28.12
CA ASP A 136 -18.52 7.63 -27.53
C ASP A 136 -17.02 8.01 -27.43
N HIS A 137 -16.56 8.90 -28.31
CA HIS A 137 -15.15 9.30 -28.38
C HIS A 137 -14.82 10.57 -27.57
N LYS A 138 -15.72 11.12 -26.72
CA LYS A 138 -15.48 12.37 -25.97
C LYS A 138 -14.20 12.37 -25.13
N ARG A 139 -13.79 11.21 -24.57
CA ARG A 139 -12.55 11.08 -23.79
C ARG A 139 -11.28 11.06 -24.69
N PRO A 140 -11.17 10.18 -25.71
CA PRO A 140 -10.11 10.28 -26.72
C PRO A 140 -10.00 11.66 -27.39
N LEU A 141 -11.13 12.26 -27.78
CA LEU A 141 -11.18 13.53 -28.50
C LEU A 141 -10.60 14.68 -27.67
N ARG A 142 -10.98 14.79 -26.39
CA ARG A 142 -10.43 15.79 -25.46
C ARG A 142 -8.94 15.56 -25.17
N ARG A 143 -8.47 14.31 -25.17
CA ARG A 143 -7.02 14.01 -25.08
C ARG A 143 -6.28 14.46 -26.34
N LEU A 144 -6.83 14.22 -27.53
CA LEU A 144 -6.23 14.69 -28.77
C LEU A 144 -6.20 16.24 -28.86
N ALA A 145 -7.24 16.96 -28.44
CA ALA A 145 -7.19 18.42 -28.28
C ALA A 145 -6.12 18.88 -27.27
N ALA A 146 -5.99 18.17 -26.15
CA ALA A 146 -4.93 18.42 -25.18
C ALA A 146 -3.53 18.21 -25.78
N VAL A 147 -3.37 17.32 -26.76
CA VAL A 147 -2.12 17.07 -27.50
C VAL A 147 -1.94 17.93 -28.76
N LEU A 148 -2.99 18.47 -29.38
CA LEU A 148 -2.86 19.26 -30.62
C LEU A 148 -2.55 20.74 -30.38
N ARG A 149 -3.21 21.44 -29.43
CA ARG A 149 -2.80 22.84 -29.09
C ARG A 149 -1.40 22.92 -28.44
N ILE A 150 -0.69 21.78 -28.31
CA ILE A 150 0.73 21.73 -27.94
C ILE A 150 1.57 22.36 -29.05
N VAL A 151 1.28 21.97 -30.28
CA VAL A 151 1.98 22.36 -31.49
C VAL A 151 1.84 23.88 -31.71
N GLU A 152 0.64 24.41 -31.54
CA GLU A 152 0.33 25.84 -31.63
C GLU A 152 1.16 26.72 -30.66
N LEU A 153 1.40 26.26 -29.42
CA LEU A 153 2.27 27.02 -28.49
C LEU A 153 3.75 26.88 -28.84
N ILE A 154 4.17 25.70 -29.30
CA ILE A 154 5.52 25.48 -29.81
C ILE A 154 5.78 26.43 -31.00
N ARG A 155 4.83 26.56 -31.95
CA ARG A 155 4.92 27.55 -33.03
C ARG A 155 5.03 28.98 -32.50
N ARG A 156 4.16 29.41 -31.58
CA ARG A 156 4.19 30.79 -31.07
C ARG A 156 5.56 31.17 -30.48
N ILE A 157 6.22 30.27 -29.75
CA ILE A 157 7.57 30.52 -29.25
C ILE A 157 8.59 30.73 -30.39
N GLY A 158 8.46 29.97 -31.49
CA GLY A 158 9.37 30.05 -32.64
C GLY A 158 9.07 31.18 -33.64
N SER A 159 7.80 31.55 -33.84
CA SER A 159 7.35 32.43 -34.94
C SER A 159 6.65 33.72 -34.51
N ASP A 160 6.16 33.82 -33.27
CA ASP A 160 5.45 35.01 -32.78
C ASP A 160 6.44 35.88 -31.99
N SER A 161 6.68 37.09 -32.50
CA SER A 161 7.58 38.07 -31.89
C SER A 161 6.95 38.83 -30.71
N ALA A 162 5.62 38.78 -30.57
CA ALA A 162 4.88 39.30 -29.43
C ALA A 162 4.61 38.23 -28.35
N PHE A 163 4.91 36.96 -28.62
CA PHE A 163 4.83 35.92 -27.59
C PHE A 163 5.94 36.11 -26.55
N PRO A 164 5.62 36.22 -25.25
CA PRO A 164 6.59 36.56 -24.23
C PRO A 164 7.67 35.49 -24.09
N ARG A 165 8.91 35.92 -23.84
CA ARG A 165 10.10 35.05 -23.74
C ARG A 165 10.77 35.09 -22.37
N ASP A 166 10.45 36.11 -21.56
CA ASP A 166 10.89 36.20 -20.16
C ASP A 166 10.17 35.18 -19.26
N HIS A 167 10.84 34.72 -18.20
CA HIS A 167 10.32 33.74 -17.26
C HIS A 167 9.12 34.26 -16.47
N ASP A 168 9.21 35.46 -15.87
CA ASP A 168 8.16 35.99 -15.00
C ASP A 168 6.96 36.43 -15.83
N GLU A 169 7.18 36.97 -17.03
CA GLU A 169 6.11 37.22 -18.00
C GLU A 169 5.45 35.92 -18.48
N LEU A 170 6.21 34.85 -18.70
CA LEU A 170 5.64 33.54 -19.02
C LEU A 170 4.96 32.84 -17.83
N VAL A 171 5.28 33.20 -16.58
CA VAL A 171 4.53 32.77 -15.39
C VAL A 171 3.25 33.60 -15.23
N ARG A 172 3.30 34.91 -15.49
CA ARG A 172 2.15 35.82 -15.59
C ARG A 172 1.14 35.29 -16.63
N VAL A 173 1.62 34.96 -17.82
CA VAL A 173 0.81 34.38 -18.91
C VAL A 173 0.47 32.90 -18.67
N HIS A 174 1.27 32.11 -17.95
CA HIS A 174 0.88 30.74 -17.58
C HIS A 174 -0.24 30.71 -16.51
N ARG A 175 -0.27 31.67 -15.58
CA ARG A 175 -1.43 31.89 -14.68
C ARG A 175 -2.68 32.37 -15.42
N GLN A 176 -2.51 32.97 -16.60
CA GLN A 176 -3.59 33.26 -17.56
C GLN A 176 -3.85 32.06 -18.52
N GLY A 177 -2.99 31.04 -18.54
CA GLY A 177 -3.19 29.69 -19.07
C GLY A 177 -2.53 29.34 -20.42
N MET A 178 -1.30 28.78 -20.44
CA MET A 178 -0.71 28.19 -21.68
C MET A 178 0.46 27.16 -21.51
N LYS A 179 0.49 26.12 -22.39
CA LYS A 179 1.21 24.81 -22.58
C LYS A 179 2.82 24.81 -22.66
N VAL A 180 3.70 23.84 -23.13
CA VAL A 180 4.01 22.33 -23.12
C VAL A 180 5.34 21.96 -23.89
N PRO A 181 6.14 20.85 -23.67
CA PRO A 181 6.56 20.01 -22.49
C PRO A 181 8.09 19.54 -22.41
N GLY A 182 8.60 18.93 -21.28
CA GLY A 182 9.74 17.93 -21.24
C GLY A 182 11.15 18.21 -20.59
N ALA A 183 11.65 17.39 -19.59
CA ALA A 183 13.10 17.04 -19.25
C ALA A 183 13.36 16.26 -17.90
N VAL A 184 14.43 15.40 -17.77
CA VAL A 184 14.93 14.63 -16.54
C VAL A 184 16.48 14.32 -16.60
N LEU A 185 17.14 13.78 -15.54
CA LEU A 185 18.62 13.52 -15.37
C LEU A 185 19.00 12.18 -14.62
N PRO A 186 20.28 11.66 -14.62
CA PRO A 186 20.61 10.25 -14.22
C PRO A 186 21.76 9.90 -13.19
N THR A 187 21.61 8.74 -12.51
CA THR A 187 22.64 7.72 -12.03
C THR A 187 23.62 7.94 -10.82
N ARG A 188 24.29 6.85 -10.35
CA ARG A 188 24.80 6.60 -8.95
C ARG A 188 26.03 5.63 -8.82
N PRO A 189 26.89 5.70 -7.76
CA PRO A 189 28.08 4.82 -7.52
C PRO A 189 27.89 3.61 -6.52
N PRO A 190 28.90 2.71 -6.30
CA PRO A 190 28.74 1.34 -5.73
C PRO A 190 28.97 1.12 -4.20
N ALA A 191 29.02 -0.15 -3.72
CA ALA A 191 28.69 -0.57 -2.34
C ALA A 191 29.69 -1.53 -1.58
N PRO A 192 29.59 -1.70 -0.23
CA PRO A 192 30.52 -2.48 0.63
C PRO A 192 29.97 -3.84 1.21
N ALA A 193 30.74 -4.50 2.11
CA ALA A 193 30.63 -5.93 2.50
C ALA A 193 29.92 -6.28 3.86
N ARG A 194 29.83 -7.58 4.20
CA ARG A 194 28.95 -8.18 5.25
C ARG A 194 29.64 -8.69 6.56
N PRO A 195 28.94 -8.72 7.74
CA PRO A 195 29.48 -9.13 9.06
C PRO A 195 29.10 -10.56 9.58
N LYS A 196 29.67 -10.93 10.75
CA LYS A 196 29.67 -12.28 11.40
C LYS A 196 28.58 -12.52 12.51
N PRO A 197 28.40 -13.75 13.06
CA PRO A 197 27.13 -14.21 13.65
C PRO A 197 26.66 -13.75 15.04
N GLY A 198 27.49 -13.20 15.94
CA GLY A 198 27.12 -13.03 17.37
C GLY A 198 25.81 -12.28 17.63
N LYS A 199 25.50 -11.32 16.75
CA LYS A 199 24.40 -10.35 16.86
C LYS A 199 23.00 -10.91 17.10
N VAL A 200 22.72 -12.19 16.85
CA VAL A 200 21.36 -12.75 17.01
C VAL A 200 20.98 -12.85 18.50
N VAL A 201 21.88 -13.37 19.34
CA VAL A 201 21.64 -13.43 20.79
C VAL A 201 21.62 -12.02 21.37
N ASP A 202 22.49 -11.14 20.90
CA ASP A 202 22.53 -9.74 21.32
C ASP A 202 21.26 -8.99 20.93
N THR A 203 20.63 -9.31 19.78
CA THR A 203 19.38 -8.69 19.33
C THR A 203 18.17 -9.17 20.16
N ILE A 204 18.17 -10.44 20.61
CA ILE A 204 17.14 -10.96 21.52
C ILE A 204 17.31 -10.34 22.92
N LYS A 205 18.55 -10.16 23.40
CA LYS A 205 18.82 -9.41 24.65
C LYS A 205 18.43 -7.95 24.53
N ASP A 206 18.81 -7.26 23.47
CA ASP A 206 18.38 -5.89 23.15
C ASP A 206 16.86 -5.76 22.90
N LEU A 207 16.12 -6.87 22.73
CA LEU A 207 14.66 -6.92 22.76
C LEU A 207 14.08 -7.07 24.17
N ALA A 208 14.77 -7.78 25.07
CA ALA A 208 14.39 -7.96 26.47
C ALA A 208 14.81 -6.78 27.36
N ASP A 209 16.06 -6.32 27.23
CA ASP A 209 16.68 -5.24 28.02
C ASP A 209 16.06 -3.87 27.69
N ARG A 210 15.46 -3.70 26.51
CA ARG A 210 14.63 -2.52 26.17
C ARG A 210 13.19 -2.60 26.71
N PHE A 211 12.82 -3.71 27.35
CA PHE A 211 11.53 -3.91 28.01
C PHE A 211 11.72 -4.51 29.41
N THR A 212 12.46 -3.80 30.27
CA THR A 212 12.40 -3.99 31.73
C THR A 212 10.93 -3.98 32.15
N ARG A 213 10.49 -5.09 32.73
CA ARG A 213 9.19 -5.64 32.33
C ARG A 213 8.00 -4.89 32.88
N TYR A 214 7.02 -4.72 31.99
CA TYR A 214 5.59 -4.60 32.25
C TYR A 214 5.10 -3.33 32.99
N ASP A 215 5.70 -2.92 34.11
CA ASP A 215 5.29 -1.71 34.85
C ASP A 215 5.48 -0.43 34.01
N LEU A 216 6.49 -0.39 33.13
CA LEU A 216 6.67 0.71 32.15
C LEU A 216 5.52 0.73 31.13
N ALA A 217 5.16 -0.41 30.55
CA ALA A 217 4.06 -0.51 29.58
C ALA A 217 2.71 -0.18 30.23
N LEU A 218 2.49 -0.63 31.47
CA LEU A 218 1.34 -0.19 32.27
C LEU A 218 1.36 1.33 32.50
N LYS A 219 2.49 1.94 32.86
CA LYS A 219 2.58 3.39 33.09
C LYS A 219 2.35 4.20 31.81
N GLU A 220 2.84 3.72 30.66
CA GLU A 220 2.51 4.33 29.36
C GLU A 220 1.00 4.34 29.09
N LEU A 221 0.32 3.20 29.28
CA LEU A 221 -1.11 3.04 29.06
C LEU A 221 -1.95 3.80 30.13
N ARG A 222 -1.64 3.62 31.42
CA ARG A 222 -2.24 4.29 32.59
C ARG A 222 -1.99 5.79 32.67
N GLY A 223 -1.18 6.37 31.77
CA GLY A 223 -1.04 7.82 31.58
C GLY A 223 -2.34 8.56 31.21
N ILE A 224 -3.48 7.84 31.13
CA ILE A 224 -4.83 8.40 31.20
C ILE A 224 -5.47 8.02 32.54
N ARG A 225 -5.68 8.99 33.44
CA ARG A 225 -6.86 9.08 34.34
C ARG A 225 -7.18 10.53 34.67
N PRO A 226 -8.46 10.94 34.74
CA PRO A 226 -8.86 12.15 35.44
C PRO A 226 -8.71 11.96 36.96
N GLY A 227 -7.57 12.41 37.50
CA GLY A 227 -7.36 12.62 38.95
C GLY A 227 -6.71 11.46 39.73
N GLY A 228 -5.85 11.83 40.70
CA GLY A 228 -5.45 11.00 41.84
C GLY A 228 -4.07 10.33 41.79
N TYR A 229 -3.04 11.02 42.29
CA TYR A 229 -1.78 10.57 42.95
C TYR A 229 -1.14 9.20 42.57
N SER A 230 0.12 9.17 42.11
CA SER A 230 1.35 8.97 42.94
C SER A 230 1.47 7.54 43.51
N ILE A 231 2.58 6.80 43.39
CA ILE A 231 3.96 7.18 43.76
C ILE A 231 5.01 6.82 42.68
N THR A 232 5.95 7.75 42.48
CA THR A 232 7.31 7.60 41.89
C THR A 232 8.32 8.06 42.96
N PRO A 233 9.67 7.85 42.88
CA PRO A 233 10.52 7.98 41.68
C PRO A 233 11.68 6.93 41.65
N GLN A 234 12.81 6.98 40.90
CA GLN A 234 13.39 7.78 39.79
C GLN A 234 14.51 6.89 39.14
N ALA A 235 15.18 7.19 38.01
CA ALA A 235 15.16 8.32 37.09
C ALA A 235 15.51 7.84 35.65
N SER A 236 14.90 8.42 34.61
CA SER A 236 15.45 8.61 33.24
C SER A 236 14.39 8.89 32.16
N PHE A 237 13.10 8.61 32.41
CA PHE A 237 12.07 8.54 31.36
C PHE A 237 10.83 9.44 31.56
N ASP A 238 10.97 10.59 32.22
CA ASP A 238 9.93 11.65 32.25
C ASP A 238 9.82 12.43 30.91
N ALA A 239 10.04 11.77 29.77
CA ALA A 239 10.01 12.37 28.44
C ALA A 239 9.48 11.39 27.39
N ARG A 240 8.58 11.89 26.51
CA ARG A 240 8.04 11.22 25.30
C ARG A 240 6.93 10.18 25.52
N LEU A 241 5.96 10.46 26.40
CA LEU A 241 4.64 9.85 26.28
C LEU A 241 3.90 10.42 25.05
N PRO A 242 3.31 9.59 24.18
CA PRO A 242 2.50 10.09 23.07
C PRO A 242 1.33 10.94 23.56
N SER A 243 1.06 12.06 22.88
CA SER A 243 -0.09 12.91 23.18
C SER A 243 -1.40 12.10 23.16
N ALA A 244 -2.37 12.48 23.99
CA ALA A 244 -3.62 11.71 24.18
C ALA A 244 -4.40 11.43 22.88
N LYS A 245 -4.16 12.19 21.81
CA LYS A 245 -4.73 12.01 20.46
C LYS A 245 -4.26 10.75 19.73
N ILE A 246 -3.18 10.09 20.17
CA ILE A 246 -2.53 8.99 19.45
C ILE A 246 -2.87 7.62 20.05
N ARG A 247 -3.41 7.57 21.27
CA ARG A 247 -3.65 6.33 22.01
C ARG A 247 -4.79 5.55 21.34
N PRO A 248 -4.59 4.31 20.88
CA PRO A 248 -5.68 3.45 20.44
C PRO A 248 -6.47 2.99 21.66
N GLU A 249 -7.80 3.06 21.61
CA GLU A 249 -8.59 2.53 22.72
C GLU A 249 -8.44 1.02 22.81
N ALA A 250 -8.44 0.52 24.04
CA ALA A 250 -8.23 -0.88 24.35
C ALA A 250 -8.87 -1.26 25.69
N ILE A 251 -9.32 -2.50 25.81
CA ILE A 251 -9.72 -3.10 27.08
C ILE A 251 -8.45 -3.66 27.72
N PHE A 252 -7.97 -3.02 28.79
CA PHE A 252 -6.73 -3.44 29.45
C PHE A 252 -6.92 -4.71 30.27
N THR A 253 -6.10 -5.72 30.00
CA THR A 253 -6.11 -7.02 30.69
C THR A 253 -5.23 -6.98 31.94
N GLU A 254 -5.24 -5.86 32.67
CA GLU A 254 -4.25 -5.47 33.68
C GLU A 254 -3.96 -6.59 34.71
N GLU A 255 -5.00 -7.16 35.32
CA GLU A 255 -4.84 -8.22 36.34
C GLU A 255 -4.25 -9.52 35.77
N LEU A 256 -4.72 -9.98 34.60
CA LEU A 256 -4.13 -11.13 33.90
C LEU A 256 -2.68 -10.87 33.50
N ALA A 257 -2.39 -9.66 33.03
CA ALA A 257 -1.10 -9.27 32.52
C ALA A 257 -0.04 -9.16 33.65
N ILE A 258 -0.42 -8.67 34.84
CA ILE A 258 0.40 -8.78 36.07
C ILE A 258 0.75 -10.26 36.33
N ARG A 259 -0.28 -11.12 36.44
CA ARG A 259 -0.09 -12.56 36.74
C ARG A 259 0.79 -13.27 35.70
N GLN A 260 0.62 -12.95 34.43
CA GLN A 260 1.42 -13.51 33.33
C GLN A 260 2.87 -13.01 33.33
N ALA A 261 3.10 -11.72 33.61
CA ALA A 261 4.45 -11.15 33.73
C ALA A 261 5.20 -11.74 34.94
N GLU A 262 4.59 -11.75 36.14
CA GLU A 262 5.20 -12.37 37.32
C GLU A 262 5.49 -13.86 37.11
N ARG A 263 4.60 -14.59 36.43
CA ARG A 263 4.83 -16.00 36.09
C ARG A 263 6.06 -16.13 35.19
N ALA A 264 6.17 -15.31 34.15
CA ALA A 264 7.32 -15.31 33.26
C ALA A 264 8.64 -14.96 33.97
N ASP A 265 8.61 -14.05 34.95
CA ASP A 265 9.81 -13.66 35.71
C ASP A 265 10.23 -14.74 36.71
N ARG A 266 9.28 -15.37 37.42
CA ARG A 266 9.54 -16.55 38.27
C ARG A 266 10.10 -17.72 37.46
N GLU A 267 9.49 -18.04 36.33
CA GLU A 267 9.91 -19.16 35.47
C GLU A 267 11.29 -18.90 34.85
N ILE A 268 11.58 -17.70 34.35
CA ILE A 268 12.91 -17.36 33.82
C ILE A 268 13.98 -17.34 34.92
N GLY A 269 13.66 -16.83 36.12
CA GLY A 269 14.55 -16.92 37.29
C GLY A 269 14.86 -18.36 37.70
N ALA A 270 13.93 -19.29 37.48
CA ALA A 270 14.11 -20.73 37.66
C ALA A 270 14.70 -21.46 36.43
N GLY A 271 15.13 -20.75 35.38
CA GLY A 271 15.69 -21.32 34.15
C GLY A 271 14.67 -21.95 33.19
N GLN A 272 13.37 -21.85 33.47
CA GLN A 272 12.28 -22.43 32.69
C GLN A 272 11.91 -21.54 31.49
N TYR A 273 12.86 -21.31 30.58
CA TYR A 273 12.68 -20.43 29.44
C TYR A 273 11.87 -21.08 28.30
N ARG A 274 10.61 -20.68 28.15
CA ARG A 274 9.67 -21.15 27.11
C ARG A 274 10.03 -20.78 25.66
N GLY A 275 10.99 -19.87 25.45
CA GLY A 275 11.41 -19.41 24.12
C GLY A 275 11.16 -17.91 23.86
N PRO A 276 11.32 -17.45 22.60
CA PRO A 276 11.47 -16.03 22.26
C PRO A 276 10.34 -15.07 22.68
N LEU A 277 9.13 -15.58 22.94
CA LEU A 277 7.98 -14.77 23.36
C LEU A 277 7.81 -14.69 24.88
N HIS A 278 8.66 -15.35 25.67
CA HIS A 278 8.46 -15.48 27.12
C HIS A 278 8.65 -14.15 27.87
N GLY A 279 7.55 -13.55 28.34
CA GLY A 279 7.49 -12.22 28.96
C GLY A 279 7.29 -11.07 27.96
N VAL A 280 7.06 -11.34 26.68
CA VAL A 280 6.87 -10.29 25.65
C VAL A 280 5.42 -9.75 25.70
N PRO A 281 5.20 -8.43 25.82
CA PRO A 281 3.86 -7.85 25.86
C PRO A 281 3.21 -7.80 24.47
N TRP A 282 1.96 -8.26 24.37
CA TRP A 282 1.20 -8.29 23.12
C TRP A 282 -0.25 -7.82 23.24
N GLY A 283 -0.82 -7.37 22.12
CA GLY A 283 -2.22 -6.95 22.02
C GLY A 283 -3.06 -7.83 21.11
N ALA A 284 -4.24 -8.24 21.56
CA ALA A 284 -5.19 -9.01 20.76
C ALA A 284 -6.20 -8.07 20.10
N LYS A 285 -6.42 -8.14 18.77
CA LYS A 285 -7.58 -7.45 18.15
C LYS A 285 -8.86 -7.88 18.88
N ASP A 286 -9.78 -6.95 19.19
CA ASP A 286 -10.99 -7.24 19.99
C ASP A 286 -12.11 -8.01 19.26
N LEU A 287 -11.70 -9.00 18.48
CA LEU A 287 -12.51 -10.12 18.01
C LEU A 287 -11.93 -11.49 18.39
N ILE A 288 -10.78 -11.53 19.06
CA ILE A 288 -10.15 -12.73 19.61
C ILE A 288 -10.73 -12.92 21.02
N ALA A 289 -11.47 -13.99 21.27
CA ALA A 289 -12.05 -14.26 22.58
C ALA A 289 -10.97 -14.55 23.62
N VAL A 290 -11.18 -14.06 24.84
CA VAL A 290 -10.35 -14.34 26.02
C VAL A 290 -11.29 -14.42 27.21
N ALA A 291 -11.34 -15.58 27.87
CA ALA A 291 -12.28 -15.84 28.95
C ALA A 291 -12.07 -14.86 30.10
N GLY A 292 -13.17 -14.39 30.69
CA GLY A 292 -13.15 -13.38 31.75
C GLY A 292 -12.88 -11.94 31.28
N TYR A 293 -12.73 -11.69 29.96
CA TYR A 293 -12.59 -10.35 29.40
C TYR A 293 -13.62 -10.07 28.29
N PRO A 294 -14.15 -8.84 28.19
CA PRO A 294 -15.03 -8.44 27.10
C PRO A 294 -14.39 -8.68 25.73
N THR A 295 -15.21 -9.05 24.75
CA THR A 295 -14.85 -9.27 23.35
C THR A 295 -15.95 -8.67 22.48
N THR A 296 -15.83 -7.36 22.21
CA THR A 296 -16.96 -6.48 21.84
C THR A 296 -17.16 -6.32 20.33
N TRP A 297 -16.22 -6.83 19.54
CA TRP A 297 -16.21 -6.74 18.07
C TRP A 297 -16.23 -5.30 17.54
N GLY A 298 -15.94 -4.31 18.40
CA GLY A 298 -15.96 -2.88 18.10
C GLY A 298 -17.35 -2.29 17.85
N ALA A 299 -18.43 -3.02 18.15
CA ALA A 299 -19.79 -2.69 17.74
C ALA A 299 -20.75 -2.49 18.94
N THR A 300 -21.58 -1.43 18.92
CA THR A 300 -22.49 -1.11 20.04
C THR A 300 -23.44 -2.26 20.43
N PRO A 301 -24.03 -3.06 19.50
CA PRO A 301 -24.84 -4.23 19.86
C PRO A 301 -24.13 -5.27 20.74
N PHE A 302 -22.79 -5.31 20.71
CA PHE A 302 -21.95 -6.30 21.41
C PHE A 302 -21.03 -5.66 22.46
N ARG A 303 -21.30 -4.40 22.87
CA ARG A 303 -20.42 -3.63 23.77
C ARG A 303 -20.12 -4.34 25.10
N GLU A 304 -21.14 -4.95 25.69
CA GLU A 304 -21.03 -5.65 26.98
C GLU A 304 -20.77 -7.16 26.81
N GLN A 305 -20.45 -7.63 25.60
CA GLN A 305 -20.28 -9.06 25.32
C GLN A 305 -19.00 -9.62 25.96
N THR A 306 -19.16 -10.55 26.90
CA THR A 306 -18.14 -11.52 27.31
C THR A 306 -18.34 -12.84 26.57
N LEU A 307 -17.27 -13.65 26.50
CA LEU A 307 -17.29 -14.99 25.90
C LEU A 307 -16.51 -15.93 26.85
N ASP A 308 -17.04 -17.13 27.10
CA ASP A 308 -16.48 -18.05 28.10
C ASP A 308 -15.28 -18.86 27.59
N ASP A 309 -15.07 -18.94 26.27
CA ASP A 309 -13.88 -19.54 25.66
C ASP A 309 -12.77 -18.52 25.41
N THR A 310 -11.53 -19.02 25.38
CA THR A 310 -10.34 -18.28 24.96
C THR A 310 -9.87 -18.81 23.61
N ALA A 311 -9.72 -17.96 22.60
CA ALA A 311 -9.34 -18.36 21.25
C ALA A 311 -8.02 -19.15 21.21
N THR A 312 -7.92 -20.11 20.30
CA THR A 312 -6.72 -20.96 20.14
C THR A 312 -5.43 -20.15 20.01
N VAL A 313 -5.45 -19.03 19.27
CA VAL A 313 -4.29 -18.15 19.11
C VAL A 313 -3.87 -17.46 20.41
N ALA A 314 -4.82 -17.13 21.29
CA ALA A 314 -4.53 -16.56 22.61
C ALA A 314 -3.99 -17.63 23.57
N ARG A 315 -4.58 -18.84 23.58
CA ARG A 315 -4.06 -20.00 24.34
C ARG A 315 -2.61 -20.30 23.96
N ARG A 316 -2.29 -20.33 22.66
CA ARG A 316 -0.94 -20.58 22.14
C ARG A 316 0.08 -19.52 22.54
N LEU A 317 -0.30 -18.24 22.51
CA LEU A 317 0.58 -17.16 22.96
C LEU A 317 0.83 -17.20 24.46
N GLU A 318 -0.18 -17.55 25.28
CA GLU A 318 0.03 -17.81 26.71
C GLU A 318 0.94 -19.04 26.94
N GLN A 319 0.76 -20.13 26.19
CA GLN A 319 1.62 -21.31 26.26
C GLN A 319 3.08 -20.96 25.95
N ALA A 320 3.33 -20.12 24.94
CA ALA A 320 4.64 -19.56 24.62
C ALA A 320 5.16 -18.51 25.65
N GLY A 321 4.35 -18.17 26.65
CA GLY A 321 4.71 -17.26 27.74
C GLY A 321 4.56 -15.77 27.41
N ALA A 322 3.86 -15.40 26.34
CA ALA A 322 3.59 -14.01 26.00
C ALA A 322 2.54 -13.39 26.95
N VAL A 323 2.72 -12.11 27.29
CA VAL A 323 1.87 -11.38 28.23
C VAL A 323 0.82 -10.60 27.45
N LEU A 324 -0.46 -10.98 27.53
CA LEU A 324 -1.54 -10.23 26.90
C LEU A 324 -1.79 -8.96 27.73
N VAL A 325 -1.51 -7.78 27.16
CA VAL A 325 -1.67 -6.49 27.90
C VAL A 325 -2.98 -5.76 27.57
N ALA A 326 -3.58 -6.00 26.40
CA ALA A 326 -4.83 -5.35 26.01
C ALA A 326 -5.60 -6.06 24.88
N LYS A 327 -6.92 -5.93 24.88
CA LYS A 327 -7.78 -6.12 23.69
C LYS A 327 -7.83 -4.80 22.91
N LEU A 328 -7.30 -4.76 21.69
CA LEU A 328 -7.12 -3.56 20.87
C LEU A 328 -8.32 -3.31 19.94
N SER A 329 -8.74 -2.05 19.85
CA SER A 329 -9.83 -1.58 18.98
C SER A 329 -9.74 -2.05 17.52
N LEU A 330 -10.90 -2.37 16.93
CA LEU A 330 -11.08 -2.74 15.54
C LEU A 330 -12.24 -1.96 14.94
N GLY A 331 -12.23 -1.74 13.62
CA GLY A 331 -13.42 -1.26 12.91
C GLY A 331 -14.60 -2.22 13.12
N ALA A 332 -15.78 -1.69 13.43
CA ALA A 332 -16.94 -2.44 13.92
C ALA A 332 -17.31 -3.63 13.02
N LEU A 333 -17.50 -4.81 13.64
CA LEU A 333 -17.71 -6.10 12.96
C LEU A 333 -16.69 -6.32 11.83
N ALA A 334 -15.42 -6.01 12.13
CA ALA A 334 -14.28 -6.10 11.23
C ALA A 334 -14.33 -5.25 9.93
N TRP A 335 -15.02 -4.09 9.92
CA TRP A 335 -15.03 -3.13 8.77
C TRP A 335 -14.53 -1.72 9.13
N GLY A 336 -13.64 -1.17 8.29
CA GLY A 336 -13.13 0.21 8.44
C GLY A 336 -12.24 0.39 9.67
N ASP A 337 -12.15 1.61 10.20
CA ASP A 337 -11.39 1.98 11.41
C ASP A 337 -12.24 2.72 12.45
N GLN A 338 -13.56 2.71 12.28
CA GLN A 338 -14.55 3.28 13.20
C GLN A 338 -15.24 2.19 14.01
N TRP A 339 -15.35 2.42 15.31
CA TRP A 339 -15.87 1.52 16.35
C TRP A 339 -16.75 2.34 17.32
N PHE A 340 -17.47 1.71 18.24
CA PHE A 340 -18.46 2.44 19.06
C PHE A 340 -17.90 3.60 19.91
N GLY A 341 -16.60 3.61 20.24
CA GLY A 341 -15.93 4.72 20.92
C GLY A 341 -15.18 5.69 19.98
N GLY A 342 -15.39 5.62 18.66
CA GLY A 342 -14.88 6.60 17.70
C GLY A 342 -13.97 5.99 16.63
N MET A 343 -12.78 6.56 16.40
CA MET A 343 -11.88 6.17 15.30
C MET A 343 -10.43 6.09 15.78
N THR A 344 -9.80 4.92 15.60
CA THR A 344 -8.42 4.69 16.05
C THR A 344 -7.42 5.50 15.22
N ARG A 345 -6.61 6.34 15.86
CA ARG A 345 -5.73 7.31 15.17
C ARG A 345 -4.40 6.73 14.71
N ASN A 346 -3.94 7.19 13.54
CA ASN A 346 -2.68 6.77 12.95
C ASN A 346 -1.48 7.41 13.67
N PRO A 347 -0.51 6.64 14.21
CA PRO A 347 0.66 7.20 14.89
C PRO A 347 1.51 8.16 14.08
N TRP A 348 1.53 8.05 12.74
CA TRP A 348 2.26 8.98 11.87
C TRP A 348 1.50 10.28 11.58
N ARG A 349 0.16 10.27 11.73
CA ARG A 349 -0.76 11.38 11.46
C ARG A 349 -1.99 11.26 12.37
N PRO A 350 -1.96 11.78 13.61
CA PRO A 350 -3.06 11.64 14.56
C PRO A 350 -4.40 12.23 14.06
N GLU A 351 -4.33 13.14 13.10
CA GLU A 351 -5.49 13.74 12.42
C GLU A 351 -6.24 12.72 11.55
N GLN A 352 -5.60 11.63 11.14
CA GLN A 352 -6.14 10.57 10.28
C GLN A 352 -6.50 9.28 11.05
N GLY A 353 -7.43 8.50 10.51
CA GLY A 353 -7.71 7.13 10.95
C GLY A 353 -6.61 6.15 10.54
N SER A 354 -6.51 5.05 11.29
CA SER A 354 -5.49 4.00 11.11
C SER A 354 -5.74 3.07 9.93
N SER A 355 -6.87 3.21 9.21
CA SER A 355 -7.42 2.13 8.39
C SER A 355 -7.58 0.84 9.21
N GLY A 356 -8.05 -0.23 8.59
CA GLY A 356 -8.46 -1.40 9.37
C GLY A 356 -8.97 -2.56 8.52
N SER A 357 -9.62 -3.55 9.13
CA SER A 357 -10.15 -3.47 10.51
C SER A 357 -9.19 -3.74 11.67
N SER A 358 -7.96 -4.20 11.46
CA SER A 358 -6.99 -4.37 12.56
C SER A 358 -6.34 -3.04 12.99
N ALA A 359 -7.17 -2.02 13.25
CA ALA A 359 -6.79 -0.63 13.44
C ALA A 359 -5.92 -0.40 14.69
N GLY A 360 -6.39 -0.84 15.86
CA GLY A 360 -5.65 -0.81 17.12
C GLY A 360 -4.40 -1.67 17.08
N SER A 361 -4.47 -2.87 16.47
CA SER A 361 -3.32 -3.76 16.28
C SER A 361 -2.16 -3.09 15.53
N ALA A 362 -2.45 -2.33 14.47
CA ALA A 362 -1.42 -1.59 13.76
C ALA A 362 -0.97 -0.32 14.49
N SER A 363 -1.91 0.45 15.06
CA SER A 363 -1.60 1.69 15.76
C SER A 363 -0.73 1.44 17.00
N ALA A 364 -1.13 0.54 17.91
CA ALA A 364 -0.36 0.22 19.11
C ALA A 364 1.06 -0.30 18.81
N THR A 365 1.17 -1.21 17.83
CA THR A 365 2.45 -1.81 17.40
C THR A 365 3.40 -0.78 16.80
N SER A 366 2.87 0.15 15.99
CA SER A 366 3.63 1.25 15.37
C SER A 366 4.05 2.31 16.40
N ALA A 367 3.17 2.66 17.34
CA ALA A 367 3.49 3.59 18.42
C ALA A 367 4.46 3.00 19.48
N GLY A 368 4.63 1.68 19.52
CA GLY A 368 5.57 1.02 20.44
C GLY A 368 4.93 0.43 21.71
N LEU A 369 3.64 0.68 21.93
CA LEU A 369 2.87 0.31 23.14
C LEU A 369 2.77 -1.21 23.37
N VAL A 370 3.12 -2.02 22.36
CA VAL A 370 3.24 -3.48 22.44
C VAL A 370 4.48 -3.95 21.67
N GLY A 371 5.00 -5.13 22.00
CA GLY A 371 6.01 -5.82 21.20
C GLY A 371 5.46 -6.23 19.83
N PHE A 372 4.27 -6.83 19.84
CA PHE A 372 3.50 -7.20 18.65
C PHE A 372 1.99 -7.20 18.95
N ALA A 373 1.17 -7.33 17.91
CA ALA A 373 -0.26 -7.57 18.04
C ALA A 373 -0.71 -8.70 17.09
N LEU A 374 -1.85 -9.30 17.39
CA LEU A 374 -2.59 -10.10 16.40
C LEU A 374 -3.66 -9.24 15.71
N GLY A 375 -3.85 -9.49 14.42
CA GLY A 375 -4.92 -8.94 13.60
C GLY A 375 -5.70 -10.04 12.88
N SER A 376 -6.71 -9.65 12.11
CA SER A 376 -7.43 -10.56 11.20
C SER A 376 -7.67 -9.93 9.84
N GLU A 377 -7.65 -10.76 8.79
CA GLU A 377 -7.95 -10.36 7.42
C GLU A 377 -8.90 -11.33 6.69
N THR A 378 -10.08 -10.80 6.39
CA THR A 378 -11.03 -11.32 5.39
C THR A 378 -10.77 -10.69 4.01
N LEU A 379 -10.55 -9.37 3.96
CA LEU A 379 -10.24 -8.59 2.76
C LEU A 379 -9.48 -7.30 3.16
N GLY A 380 -8.15 -7.29 3.06
CA GLY A 380 -7.31 -6.12 3.39
C GLY A 380 -7.14 -5.74 4.87
N SER A 381 -7.84 -6.40 5.81
CA SER A 381 -7.90 -5.97 7.22
C SER A 381 -6.65 -6.16 8.10
N ILE A 382 -5.59 -6.82 7.62
CA ILE A 382 -4.21 -6.73 8.18
C ILE A 382 -3.39 -5.80 7.29
N VAL A 383 -3.45 -5.99 5.98
CA VAL A 383 -2.59 -5.32 5.01
C VAL A 383 -2.80 -3.79 4.99
N SER A 384 -4.05 -3.33 4.93
CA SER A 384 -4.42 -1.91 4.87
C SER A 384 -3.99 -1.11 6.11
N PRO A 385 -4.29 -1.54 7.36
CA PRO A 385 -3.80 -0.83 8.54
C PRO A 385 -2.27 -0.89 8.69
N SER A 386 -1.61 -2.00 8.30
CA SER A 386 -0.14 -2.04 8.23
C SER A 386 0.45 -1.06 7.20
N ARG A 387 -0.23 -0.80 6.07
CA ARG A 387 0.15 0.24 5.11
C ARG A 387 -0.04 1.65 5.66
N ARG A 388 -1.14 1.91 6.38
CA ARG A 388 -1.43 3.25 6.94
C ARG A 388 -0.52 3.61 8.11
N CYS A 389 -0.24 2.66 9.01
CA CYS A 389 0.56 2.87 10.21
C CYS A 389 2.03 2.44 10.09
N GLY A 390 2.46 1.88 8.96
CA GLY A 390 3.85 1.50 8.73
C GLY A 390 4.34 0.34 9.62
N THR A 391 3.47 -0.61 9.94
CA THR A 391 3.89 -1.86 10.60
C THR A 391 4.24 -2.93 9.57
N THR A 392 4.98 -3.95 10.00
CA THR A 392 5.03 -5.22 9.28
C THR A 392 3.77 -6.01 9.63
N GLY A 393 3.08 -6.55 8.62
CA GLY A 393 1.88 -7.37 8.80
C GLY A 393 1.93 -8.60 7.93
N LEU A 394 1.87 -9.79 8.55
CA LEU A 394 1.75 -11.06 7.85
C LEU A 394 0.29 -11.51 7.86
N ARG A 395 -0.25 -11.71 6.66
CA ARG A 395 -1.45 -12.52 6.45
C ARG A 395 -1.00 -13.91 5.99
N PRO A 396 -1.15 -14.96 6.82
CA PRO A 396 -0.75 -16.31 6.44
C PRO A 396 -1.74 -16.91 5.42
N THR A 397 -1.46 -18.14 5.01
CA THR A 397 -2.33 -18.93 4.12
C THR A 397 -3.66 -19.20 4.82
N PHE A 398 -4.75 -19.23 4.05
CA PHE A 398 -6.02 -19.75 4.56
C PHE A 398 -5.83 -21.18 5.08
N GLY A 399 -6.38 -21.50 6.26
CA GLY A 399 -6.18 -22.80 6.88
C GLY A 399 -4.76 -23.06 7.43
N ARG A 400 -3.97 -22.02 7.76
CA ARG A 400 -2.65 -22.18 8.40
C ARG A 400 -2.60 -21.77 9.88
N VAL A 401 -3.56 -20.98 10.32
CA VAL A 401 -3.75 -20.54 11.72
C VAL A 401 -5.22 -20.75 12.08
N SER A 402 -5.48 -21.38 13.23
CA SER A 402 -6.86 -21.60 13.71
C SER A 402 -7.59 -20.29 13.99
N ARG A 403 -8.89 -20.30 13.68
CA ARG A 403 -9.82 -19.19 13.87
C ARG A 403 -10.83 -19.50 14.99
N HIS A 404 -10.70 -20.66 15.64
CA HIS A 404 -11.54 -21.05 16.76
C HIS A 404 -11.43 -20.05 17.93
N GLY A 405 -12.58 -19.61 18.43
CA GLY A 405 -12.72 -18.52 19.41
C GLY A 405 -12.50 -17.10 18.85
N CYS A 406 -12.37 -16.92 17.54
CA CYS A 406 -12.40 -15.60 16.91
C CYS A 406 -13.78 -15.31 16.30
N MET A 407 -14.20 -14.03 16.28
CA MET A 407 -15.36 -13.60 15.49
C MET A 407 -15.15 -14.00 14.02
N THR A 408 -16.13 -14.71 13.46
CA THR A 408 -16.20 -14.94 12.02
C THR A 408 -16.79 -13.70 11.34
N LEU A 409 -16.28 -13.38 10.16
CA LEU A 409 -16.93 -12.51 9.17
C LEU A 409 -17.25 -13.29 7.88
N ALA A 410 -16.38 -14.20 7.47
CA ALA A 410 -16.62 -15.14 6.38
C ALA A 410 -15.81 -16.43 6.57
N TRP A 411 -16.50 -17.54 6.85
CA TRP A 411 -15.91 -18.88 7.06
C TRP A 411 -14.96 -19.31 5.93
N SER A 412 -15.19 -18.88 4.69
CA SER A 412 -14.35 -19.22 3.55
C SER A 412 -13.21 -18.23 3.28
N MET A 413 -13.10 -17.13 4.02
CA MET A 413 -12.12 -16.05 3.76
C MET A 413 -11.37 -15.53 4.99
N ASP A 414 -11.81 -15.74 6.23
CA ASP A 414 -11.10 -15.21 7.39
C ASP A 414 -9.73 -15.86 7.64
N LYS A 415 -8.76 -15.05 8.05
CA LYS A 415 -7.39 -15.44 8.44
C LYS A 415 -6.93 -14.62 9.65
N ILE A 416 -6.30 -15.24 10.65
CA ILE A 416 -5.64 -14.55 11.77
C ILE A 416 -4.14 -14.43 11.47
N GLY A 417 -3.49 -13.31 11.80
CA GLY A 417 -2.08 -13.10 11.48
C GLY A 417 -1.39 -12.02 12.33
N PRO A 418 -0.05 -12.09 12.48
CA PRO A 418 0.70 -11.19 13.34
C PRO A 418 1.04 -9.85 12.67
N MET A 419 1.03 -8.81 13.49
CA MET A 419 1.40 -7.44 13.14
C MET A 419 2.50 -6.99 14.12
N ALA A 420 3.67 -6.64 13.60
CA ALA A 420 4.86 -6.33 14.39
C ALA A 420 5.68 -5.20 13.75
N ARG A 421 6.85 -4.87 14.29
CA ARG A 421 7.74 -3.88 13.67
C ARG A 421 8.60 -4.50 12.56
N SER A 422 9.16 -5.68 12.76
CA SER A 422 9.93 -6.42 11.74
C SER A 422 9.23 -7.68 11.22
N VAL A 423 9.75 -8.21 10.10
CA VAL A 423 9.40 -9.52 9.54
C VAL A 423 9.84 -10.68 10.43
N GLU A 424 10.93 -10.49 11.18
CA GLU A 424 11.45 -11.51 12.10
C GLU A 424 10.51 -11.69 13.30
N ASP A 425 10.02 -10.59 13.87
CA ASP A 425 8.96 -10.61 14.88
C ASP A 425 7.71 -11.34 14.37
N CYS A 426 7.25 -10.99 13.15
CA CYS A 426 6.11 -11.68 12.52
C CYS A 426 6.36 -13.19 12.32
N ALA A 427 7.58 -13.60 11.98
CA ALA A 427 7.93 -15.01 11.81
C ALA A 427 7.94 -15.78 13.16
N ILE A 428 8.44 -15.16 14.23
CA ILE A 428 8.44 -15.73 15.58
C ILE A 428 7.00 -15.90 16.10
N VAL A 429 6.17 -14.86 15.98
CA VAL A 429 4.76 -14.92 16.41
C VAL A 429 3.96 -15.91 15.57
N PHE A 430 4.20 -15.97 14.26
CA PHE A 430 3.57 -16.94 13.36
C PHE A 430 3.90 -18.39 13.75
N ALA A 431 5.17 -18.69 14.05
CA ALA A 431 5.60 -20.01 14.50
C ALA A 431 4.84 -20.47 15.77
N ALA A 432 4.55 -19.54 16.69
CA ALA A 432 3.81 -19.84 17.92
C ALA A 432 2.31 -20.10 17.70
N ILE A 433 1.67 -19.49 16.68
CA ILE A 433 0.21 -19.57 16.49
C ILE A 433 -0.27 -20.54 15.39
N GLN A 434 0.61 -21.03 14.52
CA GLN A 434 0.25 -21.85 13.35
C GLN A 434 -0.01 -23.34 13.65
N GLY A 435 -0.65 -24.04 12.72
CA GLY A 435 -0.90 -25.50 12.77
C GLY A 435 -2.25 -25.89 13.42
N PRO A 436 -2.69 -27.16 13.29
CA PRO A 436 -4.02 -27.61 13.70
C PRO A 436 -4.20 -27.64 15.22
N ASP A 437 -5.45 -27.50 15.68
CA ASP A 437 -5.82 -27.50 17.11
C ASP A 437 -6.93 -28.52 17.46
N GLY A 438 -7.47 -29.24 16.48
CA GLY A 438 -8.60 -30.16 16.63
C GLY A 438 -9.97 -29.47 16.72
N LEU A 439 -10.04 -28.14 16.54
CA LEU A 439 -11.24 -27.33 16.77
C LEU A 439 -11.62 -26.49 15.54
N ASP A 440 -10.65 -26.01 14.75
CA ASP A 440 -10.87 -25.47 13.40
C ASP A 440 -10.47 -26.52 12.34
N GLY A 441 -11.45 -27.28 11.86
CA GLY A 441 -11.27 -28.33 10.85
C GLY A 441 -10.83 -27.84 9.47
N THR A 442 -10.62 -26.54 9.27
CA THR A 442 -10.02 -25.98 8.03
C THR A 442 -8.49 -25.83 8.12
N VAL A 443 -7.88 -26.12 9.28
CA VAL A 443 -6.44 -25.93 9.48
C VAL A 443 -5.66 -27.16 9.04
N HIS A 444 -4.75 -26.96 8.08
CA HIS A 444 -3.82 -27.97 7.61
C HIS A 444 -2.55 -28.00 8.47
N ASP A 445 -2.10 -29.19 8.83
CA ASP A 445 -0.74 -29.37 9.33
C ASP A 445 0.26 -29.21 8.18
N GLN A 446 1.22 -28.30 8.35
CA GLN A 446 2.24 -27.94 7.37
C GLN A 446 3.48 -27.46 8.10
N PRO A 447 4.69 -27.91 7.73
CA PRO A 447 5.91 -27.51 8.42
C PRO A 447 6.24 -26.04 8.20
N PHE A 448 6.63 -25.33 9.27
CA PHE A 448 7.22 -23.99 9.20
C PHE A 448 8.61 -23.99 9.82
N ALA A 449 9.64 -23.82 8.99
CA ALA A 449 11.02 -23.67 9.42
C ALA A 449 11.51 -22.27 9.05
N TRP A 450 11.78 -21.42 10.04
CA TRP A 450 12.23 -20.04 9.83
C TRP A 450 13.70 -19.99 9.37
N PRO A 451 14.01 -19.67 8.08
CA PRO A 451 15.34 -19.92 7.54
C PRO A 451 16.17 -18.63 7.53
N TRP A 452 16.56 -18.19 8.73
CA TRP A 452 17.38 -17.01 9.04
C TRP A 452 18.68 -16.87 8.23
N ARG A 453 19.14 -17.95 7.57
CA ARG A 453 20.19 -17.96 6.54
C ARG A 453 19.73 -18.70 5.29
N THR A 454 18.96 -18.05 4.43
CA THR A 454 18.59 -18.56 3.10
C THR A 454 19.51 -17.99 2.02
N SER A 455 19.97 -18.82 1.08
CA SER A 455 20.54 -18.33 -0.18
C SER A 455 19.41 -17.90 -1.11
N LEU A 456 19.12 -16.60 -1.17
CA LEU A 456 17.96 -16.07 -1.90
C LEU A 456 18.10 -16.23 -3.43
N GLY A 457 19.32 -16.47 -3.96
CA GLY A 457 19.60 -16.54 -5.40
C GLY A 457 18.98 -17.73 -6.15
N THR A 458 18.37 -18.69 -5.46
CA THR A 458 17.57 -19.75 -6.08
C THR A 458 16.11 -19.34 -6.29
N LEU A 459 15.60 -18.36 -5.53
CA LEU A 459 14.19 -17.98 -5.50
C LEU A 459 13.82 -17.10 -6.70
N ARG A 460 12.64 -17.36 -7.25
CA ARG A 460 12.00 -16.57 -8.31
C ARG A 460 10.99 -15.63 -7.68
N VAL A 461 11.13 -14.33 -7.92
CA VAL A 461 10.16 -13.32 -7.48
C VAL A 461 9.47 -12.72 -8.70
N GLY A 462 8.16 -12.89 -8.77
CA GLY A 462 7.33 -12.32 -9.82
C GLY A 462 7.16 -10.81 -9.68
N TYR A 463 6.95 -10.15 -10.81
CA TYR A 463 6.45 -8.78 -10.88
C TYR A 463 5.52 -8.64 -12.08
N PHE A 464 4.68 -7.61 -12.09
CA PHE A 464 3.81 -7.28 -13.22
C PHE A 464 4.39 -6.09 -13.98
N PRO A 465 4.83 -6.23 -15.24
CA PRO A 465 5.33 -5.12 -16.07
C PRO A 465 4.39 -3.91 -16.16
N ALA A 466 3.08 -4.14 -16.09
CA ALA A 466 2.06 -3.08 -16.09
C ALA A 466 2.06 -2.19 -14.82
N GLU A 467 2.83 -2.55 -13.79
CA GLU A 467 3.10 -1.75 -12.59
C GLU A 467 4.52 -1.14 -12.58
N GLY A 468 5.31 -1.33 -13.66
CA GLY A 468 6.71 -0.91 -13.78
C GLY A 468 7.72 -2.08 -13.80
N GLU A 469 8.79 -1.90 -14.57
CA GLU A 469 9.89 -2.84 -14.76
C GLU A 469 10.92 -2.81 -13.59
N PRO A 470 11.83 -3.80 -13.48
CA PRO A 470 12.81 -3.92 -12.39
C PRO A 470 13.77 -2.75 -12.17
N ASP A 471 13.96 -1.90 -13.18
CA ASP A 471 14.80 -0.71 -13.11
C ASP A 471 14.03 0.55 -12.73
N GLU A 472 12.69 0.52 -12.78
CA GLU A 472 11.80 1.64 -12.42
C GLU A 472 11.32 1.56 -10.96
N ARG A 473 11.24 0.35 -10.40
CA ARG A 473 10.74 0.09 -9.05
C ARG A 473 11.88 -0.16 -8.05
N GLU A 474 12.08 0.76 -7.10
CA GLU A 474 13.13 0.63 -6.06
C GLU A 474 13.07 -0.73 -5.34
N GLU A 475 11.87 -1.26 -5.08
CA GLU A 475 11.75 -2.54 -4.40
C GLU A 475 12.24 -3.73 -5.24
N LEU A 476 12.07 -3.67 -6.57
CA LEU A 476 12.61 -4.68 -7.49
C LEU A 476 14.12 -4.53 -7.63
N GLN A 477 14.66 -3.30 -7.64
CA GLN A 477 16.11 -3.07 -7.61
C GLN A 477 16.74 -3.67 -6.35
N VAL A 478 16.14 -3.44 -5.17
CA VAL A 478 16.59 -4.00 -3.90
C VAL A 478 16.52 -5.53 -3.92
N LEU A 479 15.41 -6.11 -4.39
CA LEU A 479 15.26 -7.57 -4.51
C LEU A 479 16.33 -8.16 -5.45
N ARG A 480 16.55 -7.56 -6.63
CA ARG A 480 17.63 -7.94 -7.55
C ARG A 480 19.01 -7.85 -6.89
N SER A 481 19.27 -6.85 -6.04
CA SER A 481 20.53 -6.74 -5.28
C SER A 481 20.72 -7.84 -4.22
N LEU A 482 19.63 -8.44 -3.73
CA LEU A 482 19.65 -9.62 -2.85
C LEU A 482 19.86 -10.94 -3.62
N GLY A 483 19.89 -10.89 -4.95
CA GLY A 483 20.20 -11.99 -5.85
C GLY A 483 19.00 -12.78 -6.36
N VAL A 484 17.76 -12.44 -5.98
CA VAL A 484 16.57 -13.19 -6.47
C VAL A 484 16.40 -13.05 -7.98
N LYS A 485 15.82 -14.08 -8.60
CA LYS A 485 15.52 -14.10 -10.03
C LYS A 485 14.18 -13.42 -10.27
N LEU A 486 14.19 -12.23 -10.87
CA LEU A 486 12.95 -11.52 -11.21
C LEU A 486 12.29 -12.16 -12.44
N VAL A 487 10.97 -12.29 -12.43
CA VAL A 487 10.18 -12.96 -13.48
C VAL A 487 8.94 -12.13 -13.84
N ALA A 488 8.80 -11.77 -15.11
CA ALA A 488 7.61 -11.08 -15.60
C ALA A 488 6.37 -11.99 -15.61
N LEU A 489 5.30 -11.51 -14.99
CA LEU A 489 3.99 -12.16 -14.88
C LEU A 489 2.88 -11.34 -15.55
N ARG A 490 1.70 -11.96 -15.67
CA ARG A 490 0.43 -11.28 -15.92
C ARG A 490 -0.52 -11.66 -14.78
N PRO A 491 -1.29 -10.72 -14.21
CA PRO A 491 -2.28 -11.05 -13.17
C PRO A 491 -3.47 -11.81 -13.79
N PRO A 492 -4.17 -12.66 -13.02
CA PRO A 492 -5.37 -13.37 -13.50
C PRO A 492 -6.59 -12.44 -13.48
N THR A 493 -6.69 -11.57 -14.50
CA THR A 493 -7.73 -10.53 -14.62
C THR A 493 -8.91 -10.91 -15.51
N ASP A 494 -8.90 -12.09 -16.13
CA ASP A 494 -9.88 -12.49 -17.15
C ASP A 494 -11.22 -12.97 -16.53
N LEU A 495 -11.33 -12.92 -15.19
CA LEU A 495 -12.53 -13.28 -14.42
C LEU A 495 -13.08 -12.06 -13.66
N PRO A 496 -14.40 -11.98 -13.41
CA PRO A 496 -15.02 -10.86 -12.71
C PRO A 496 -14.81 -10.95 -11.18
N VAL A 497 -13.57 -10.76 -10.73
CA VAL A 497 -13.16 -10.93 -9.32
C VAL A 497 -14.01 -10.11 -8.35
N ASP A 498 -14.31 -8.85 -8.69
CA ASP A 498 -15.15 -7.98 -7.84
C ASP A 498 -16.57 -8.53 -7.66
N ALA A 499 -17.13 -9.19 -8.67
CA ALA A 499 -18.44 -9.84 -8.56
C ALA A 499 -18.40 -11.08 -7.65
N MET A 500 -17.24 -11.71 -7.47
CA MET A 500 -17.09 -12.81 -6.51
C MET A 500 -17.14 -12.34 -5.04
N THR A 501 -17.00 -11.03 -4.78
CA THR A 501 -17.08 -10.48 -3.40
C THR A 501 -18.48 -10.60 -2.77
N ILE A 502 -19.50 -10.97 -3.54
CA ILE A 502 -20.80 -11.38 -2.96
C ILE A 502 -20.66 -12.54 -1.98
N ILE A 503 -19.64 -13.40 -2.13
CA ILE A 503 -19.34 -14.49 -1.19
C ILE A 503 -19.14 -13.94 0.23
N LEU A 504 -18.30 -12.91 0.38
CA LEU A 504 -18.03 -12.24 1.66
C LEU A 504 -19.32 -11.61 2.22
N ASN A 505 -20.08 -10.89 1.38
CA ASN A 505 -21.29 -10.21 1.82
C ASN A 505 -22.40 -11.17 2.23
N THR A 506 -22.56 -12.32 1.54
CA THR A 506 -23.55 -13.35 1.86
C THR A 506 -23.15 -14.14 3.11
N GLU A 507 -21.88 -14.52 3.27
CA GLU A 507 -21.41 -15.17 4.50
C GLU A 507 -21.56 -14.23 5.70
N ALA A 508 -21.14 -12.97 5.58
CA ALA A 508 -21.28 -11.98 6.64
C ALA A 508 -22.76 -11.68 6.99
N ALA A 509 -23.65 -11.59 6.00
CA ALA A 509 -25.09 -11.48 6.23
C ALA A 509 -25.67 -12.69 6.96
N THR A 510 -25.09 -13.89 6.78
CA THR A 510 -25.51 -15.11 7.48
C THR A 510 -24.99 -15.13 8.92
N VAL A 511 -23.75 -14.70 9.17
CA VAL A 511 -23.20 -14.54 10.55
C VAL A 511 -24.02 -13.51 11.34
N PHE A 512 -24.39 -12.40 10.69
CA PHE A 512 -25.05 -11.25 11.33
C PHE A 512 -26.56 -11.15 11.01
N ASP A 513 -27.22 -12.29 10.76
CA ASP A 513 -28.65 -12.36 10.46
C ASP A 513 -29.53 -11.87 11.64
N THR A 514 -29.17 -12.25 12.88
CA THR A 514 -29.90 -11.86 14.10
C THR A 514 -30.01 -10.35 14.26
N ILE A 515 -28.89 -9.61 14.26
CA ILE A 515 -28.90 -8.15 14.36
C ILE A 515 -29.61 -7.50 13.16
N THR A 516 -29.64 -8.18 12.01
CA THR A 516 -30.35 -7.72 10.82
C THR A 516 -31.86 -7.83 10.96
N ARG A 517 -32.37 -8.91 11.57
CA ARG A 517 -33.79 -9.12 11.91
C ARG A 517 -34.26 -8.20 13.02
N GLU A 518 -33.47 -8.09 14.10
CA GLU A 518 -33.74 -7.23 15.25
C GLU A 518 -33.58 -5.73 14.95
N LYS A 519 -32.98 -5.40 13.80
CA LYS A 519 -32.65 -4.05 13.34
C LYS A 519 -31.65 -3.32 14.26
N ASN A 520 -30.86 -4.07 15.03
CA ASN A 520 -29.91 -3.53 15.99
C ASN A 520 -28.60 -3.13 15.30
N PHE A 521 -28.59 -1.93 14.71
CA PHE A 521 -27.51 -1.44 13.85
C PHE A 521 -26.76 -0.22 14.42
N ALA A 522 -26.87 0.03 15.73
CA ALA A 522 -26.27 1.20 16.38
C ALA A 522 -24.75 1.31 16.08
N ASP A 523 -24.33 2.49 15.64
CA ASP A 523 -22.93 2.86 15.33
C ASP A 523 -22.22 1.97 14.30
N LEU A 524 -22.96 1.17 13.52
CA LEU A 524 -22.41 0.38 12.42
C LEU A 524 -22.27 1.21 11.14
N ASN A 525 -21.19 0.95 10.40
CA ASN A 525 -20.80 1.64 9.17
C ASN A 525 -21.70 1.29 7.96
N ARG A 526 -21.15 0.78 6.85
CA ARG A 526 -21.95 0.34 5.69
C ARG A 526 -22.59 -1.04 5.86
N TRP A 527 -22.20 -1.77 6.91
CA TRP A 527 -22.68 -3.12 7.24
C TRP A 527 -24.21 -3.30 7.19
N PRO A 528 -25.04 -2.40 7.76
CA PRO A 528 -26.49 -2.59 7.76
C PRO A 528 -27.10 -2.74 6.37
N ASN A 529 -26.51 -2.10 5.35
CA ASN A 529 -26.97 -2.23 3.97
C ASN A 529 -26.35 -3.45 3.27
N ALA A 530 -25.09 -3.79 3.57
CA ALA A 530 -24.45 -4.99 3.03
C ALA A 530 -25.10 -6.29 3.54
N PHE A 531 -25.48 -6.37 4.82
CA PHE A 531 -26.18 -7.55 5.36
C PHE A 531 -27.58 -7.71 4.75
N ARG A 532 -28.36 -6.62 4.67
CA ARG A 532 -29.67 -6.62 3.98
C ARG A 532 -29.53 -7.04 2.51
N GLN A 533 -28.50 -6.58 1.79
CA GLN A 533 -28.23 -7.01 0.42
C GLN A 533 -27.86 -8.50 0.34
N GLY A 534 -27.04 -8.99 1.27
CA GLY A 534 -26.66 -10.41 1.36
C GLY A 534 -27.85 -11.36 1.54
N GLN A 535 -28.86 -10.95 2.33
CA GLN A 535 -30.12 -11.70 2.50
C GLN A 535 -30.92 -11.89 1.19
N PHE A 536 -30.70 -11.07 0.16
CA PHE A 536 -31.36 -11.18 -1.15
C PHE A 536 -30.52 -11.92 -2.21
N VAL A 537 -29.30 -12.36 -1.91
CA VAL A 537 -28.47 -13.12 -2.86
C VAL A 537 -29.02 -14.54 -3.01
N PRO A 538 -29.48 -14.97 -4.21
CA PRO A 538 -29.96 -16.33 -4.41
C PRO A 538 -28.83 -17.34 -4.21
N ALA A 539 -29.13 -18.49 -3.61
CA ALA A 539 -28.15 -19.58 -3.45
C ALA A 539 -27.49 -20.00 -4.78
N VAL A 540 -28.22 -19.87 -5.90
CA VAL A 540 -27.70 -20.10 -7.26
C VAL A 540 -26.57 -19.13 -7.61
N GLU A 541 -26.65 -17.85 -7.24
CA GLU A 541 -25.59 -16.86 -7.49
C GLU A 541 -24.39 -17.05 -6.56
N TYR A 542 -24.63 -17.39 -5.28
CA TYR A 542 -23.56 -17.75 -4.35
C TYR A 542 -22.76 -18.98 -4.86
N LEU A 543 -23.46 -19.99 -5.42
CA LEU A 543 -22.82 -21.16 -6.06
C LEU A 543 -22.12 -20.79 -7.38
N ARG A 544 -22.67 -19.87 -8.20
CA ARG A 544 -22.01 -19.36 -9.41
C ARG A 544 -20.71 -18.62 -9.07
N ALA A 545 -20.72 -17.74 -8.08
CA ALA A 545 -19.53 -17.04 -7.59
C ALA A 545 -18.46 -18.01 -7.06
N ASN A 546 -18.86 -19.04 -6.31
CA ASN A 546 -17.90 -20.07 -5.85
C ASN A 546 -17.34 -20.93 -7.00
N ARG A 547 -18.11 -21.22 -8.06
CA ARG A 547 -17.56 -21.86 -9.27
C ARG A 547 -16.55 -20.97 -10.00
N LEU A 548 -16.79 -19.67 -10.10
CA LEU A 548 -15.82 -18.71 -10.67
C LEU A 548 -14.57 -18.60 -9.80
N ARG A 549 -14.71 -18.65 -8.47
CA ARG A 549 -13.60 -18.71 -7.51
C ARG A 549 -12.73 -19.95 -7.72
N THR A 550 -13.32 -21.11 -8.07
CA THR A 550 -12.54 -22.31 -8.43
C THR A 550 -11.67 -22.11 -9.68
N LEU A 551 -12.13 -21.31 -10.65
CA LEU A 551 -11.31 -20.96 -11.83
C LEU A 551 -10.18 -20.01 -11.42
N LEU A 552 -10.48 -18.96 -10.65
CA LEU A 552 -9.48 -18.00 -10.15
C LEU A 552 -8.37 -18.67 -9.32
N ILE A 553 -8.70 -19.73 -8.57
CA ILE A 553 -7.72 -20.57 -7.85
C ILE A 553 -6.78 -21.29 -8.82
N ARG A 554 -7.28 -21.84 -9.94
CA ARG A 554 -6.46 -22.50 -10.97
C ARG A 554 -5.58 -21.53 -11.74
N ASP A 555 -6.09 -20.33 -12.02
CA ASP A 555 -5.33 -19.29 -12.72
C ASP A 555 -4.18 -18.77 -11.83
N MET A 556 -4.46 -18.58 -10.53
CA MET A 556 -3.44 -18.27 -9.53
C MET A 556 -2.42 -19.41 -9.38
N ASP A 557 -2.84 -20.67 -9.28
CA ASP A 557 -1.91 -21.81 -9.20
C ASP A 557 -1.00 -21.89 -10.43
N THR A 558 -1.56 -21.71 -11.63
CA THR A 558 -0.82 -21.66 -12.90
C THR A 558 0.20 -20.51 -12.92
N MET A 559 -0.17 -19.31 -12.42
CA MET A 559 0.75 -18.19 -12.27
C MET A 559 1.85 -18.50 -11.24
N MET A 560 1.50 -19.08 -10.11
CA MET A 560 2.40 -19.35 -8.98
C MET A 560 3.30 -20.57 -9.19
N GLY A 561 2.99 -21.49 -10.10
CA GLY A 561 3.96 -22.49 -10.57
C GLY A 561 5.24 -21.84 -11.13
N ARG A 562 5.11 -20.64 -11.72
CA ARG A 562 6.22 -19.91 -12.34
C ARG A 562 7.13 -19.17 -11.34
N VAL A 563 6.63 -18.79 -10.15
CA VAL A 563 7.37 -17.97 -9.17
C VAL A 563 7.14 -18.40 -7.72
N ASP A 564 8.14 -18.24 -6.85
CA ASP A 564 8.06 -18.69 -5.46
C ASP A 564 7.31 -17.67 -4.57
N MET A 565 7.27 -16.42 -5.01
CA MET A 565 6.40 -15.31 -4.57
C MET A 565 6.34 -14.24 -5.65
N TYR A 566 5.52 -13.19 -5.51
CA TYR A 566 5.57 -11.98 -6.35
C TYR A 566 5.44 -10.70 -5.52
N VAL A 567 5.93 -9.58 -6.07
CA VAL A 567 5.61 -8.24 -5.56
C VAL A 567 4.22 -7.87 -6.06
N GLY A 568 3.33 -7.50 -5.15
CA GLY A 568 1.95 -7.15 -5.46
C GLY A 568 1.40 -6.12 -4.47
N GLY A 569 0.08 -6.07 -4.33
CA GLY A 569 -0.58 -5.27 -3.30
C GLY A 569 -1.92 -4.67 -3.69
N ASN A 570 -2.25 -4.60 -4.99
CA ASN A 570 -3.54 -4.14 -5.52
C ASN A 570 -4.51 -5.31 -5.79
N ASP A 571 -4.14 -6.51 -5.35
CA ASP A 571 -4.70 -7.83 -5.63
C ASP A 571 -5.40 -8.45 -4.40
N LEU A 572 -5.88 -7.61 -3.47
CA LEU A 572 -6.46 -8.05 -2.20
C LEU A 572 -7.66 -8.97 -2.36
N ALA A 573 -8.53 -8.75 -3.35
CA ALA A 573 -9.66 -9.62 -3.64
C ALA A 573 -9.21 -10.99 -4.13
N ILE A 574 -8.31 -11.03 -5.13
CA ILE A 574 -7.72 -12.27 -5.68
C ILE A 574 -7.06 -13.09 -4.58
N THR A 575 -6.18 -12.47 -3.79
CA THR A 575 -5.36 -13.18 -2.80
C THR A 575 -6.14 -13.62 -1.55
N ASN A 576 -7.23 -12.92 -1.20
CA ASN A 576 -8.11 -13.36 -0.12
C ASN A 576 -9.11 -14.45 -0.58
N LEU A 577 -9.63 -14.38 -1.80
CA LEU A 577 -10.47 -15.43 -2.39
C LEU A 577 -9.69 -16.72 -2.63
N THR A 578 -8.43 -16.63 -3.06
CA THR A 578 -7.57 -17.80 -3.34
C THR A 578 -6.70 -18.24 -2.16
N GLY A 579 -6.73 -17.53 -1.03
CA GLY A 579 -6.06 -17.94 0.21
C GLY A 579 -4.54 -17.71 0.30
N HIS A 580 -3.89 -17.24 -0.76
CA HIS A 580 -2.44 -17.02 -0.86
C HIS A 580 -1.88 -16.09 0.24
N PRO A 581 -0.81 -16.47 0.99
CA PRO A 581 -0.23 -15.64 2.05
C PRO A 581 0.43 -14.37 1.49
N CYS A 582 0.41 -13.28 2.24
CA CYS A 582 1.19 -12.09 1.91
C CYS A 582 1.77 -11.39 3.14
N VAL A 583 2.93 -10.75 2.99
CA VAL A 583 3.53 -9.88 3.99
C VAL A 583 3.65 -8.45 3.44
N THR A 584 3.10 -7.48 4.18
CA THR A 584 3.29 -6.05 3.93
C THR A 584 4.28 -5.48 4.94
N MET A 585 5.11 -4.53 4.51
CA MET A 585 6.18 -3.96 5.32
C MET A 585 6.54 -2.54 4.83
N PRO A 586 7.11 -1.66 5.68
CA PRO A 586 7.65 -0.38 5.26
C PRO A 586 8.67 -0.55 4.12
N GLY A 587 8.37 0.09 3.00
CA GLY A 587 9.14 0.07 1.76
C GLY A 587 9.69 1.44 1.35
N GLY A 588 9.36 2.48 2.11
CA GLY A 588 9.82 3.85 1.90
C GLY A 588 9.04 4.82 2.79
N PHE A 589 9.33 6.11 2.69
CA PHE A 589 8.56 7.17 3.37
C PHE A 589 8.45 8.40 2.48
N VAL A 590 7.24 8.94 2.36
CA VAL A 590 6.95 10.19 1.64
C VAL A 590 6.64 11.31 2.61
N THR A 591 6.99 12.55 2.25
CA THR A 591 6.61 13.74 3.02
C THR A 591 5.30 14.29 2.48
N VAL A 592 4.27 14.30 3.32
CA VAL A 592 2.96 14.90 3.03
C VAL A 592 2.67 15.91 4.14
N ASP A 593 2.24 17.12 3.80
CA ASP A 593 1.95 18.20 4.76
C ASP A 593 3.06 18.44 5.80
N GLY A 594 4.33 18.40 5.34
CA GLY A 594 5.52 18.58 6.19
C GLY A 594 5.88 17.41 7.13
N ARG A 595 5.01 16.40 7.29
CA ARG A 595 5.27 15.19 8.10
C ARG A 595 5.64 13.98 7.23
N ALA A 596 6.36 13.02 7.79
CA ALA A 596 6.58 11.73 7.16
C ALA A 596 5.28 10.90 7.08
N SER A 597 5.19 10.00 6.11
CA SER A 597 4.14 8.98 5.98
C SER A 597 4.76 7.71 5.38
N PRO A 598 4.43 6.50 5.87
CA PRO A 598 4.90 5.26 5.27
C PRO A 598 4.48 5.10 3.79
N ARG A 599 5.38 4.57 2.96
CA ARG A 599 5.06 3.75 1.78
C ARG A 599 5.42 2.30 2.13
N ASN A 600 4.71 1.33 1.57
CA ASN A 600 4.90 -0.09 1.87
C ASN A 600 5.11 -0.92 0.60
N VAL A 601 5.90 -1.99 0.74
CA VAL A 601 5.96 -3.10 -0.23
C VAL A 601 5.07 -4.22 0.30
N THR A 602 4.39 -4.95 -0.59
CA THR A 602 3.70 -6.20 -0.26
C THR A 602 4.23 -7.33 -1.14
N LEU A 603 4.63 -8.43 -0.51
CA LEU A 603 5.01 -9.67 -1.20
C LEU A 603 3.91 -10.71 -0.97
N THR A 604 3.50 -11.42 -2.01
CA THR A 604 2.52 -12.53 -1.94
C THR A 604 3.23 -13.84 -2.29
N GLY A 605 3.20 -14.82 -1.39
CA GLY A 605 3.84 -16.13 -1.54
C GLY A 605 2.89 -17.20 -2.08
N ARG A 606 3.41 -18.38 -2.43
CA ARG A 606 2.59 -19.58 -2.64
C ARG A 606 1.81 -19.94 -1.38
N LEU A 607 0.69 -20.66 -1.56
CA LEU A 607 0.02 -21.39 -0.47
C LEU A 607 1.06 -22.17 0.34
N PHE A 608 1.01 -22.02 1.67
CA PHE A 608 1.92 -22.63 2.66
C PHE A 608 3.42 -22.25 2.54
N GLY A 609 3.76 -21.31 1.66
CA GLY A 609 5.11 -20.84 1.38
C GLY A 609 5.64 -19.73 2.30
N GLU A 610 5.08 -19.54 3.50
CA GLU A 610 5.43 -18.43 4.40
C GLU A 610 6.92 -18.36 4.73
N ALA A 611 7.61 -19.50 4.83
CA ALA A 611 9.05 -19.54 5.17
C ALA A 611 9.91 -18.80 4.14
N SER A 612 9.72 -19.08 2.84
CA SER A 612 10.45 -18.39 1.76
C SER A 612 10.02 -16.93 1.62
N LEU A 613 8.72 -16.66 1.73
CA LEU A 613 8.13 -15.32 1.67
C LEU A 613 8.74 -14.39 2.73
N LEU A 614 8.73 -14.82 3.98
CA LEU A 614 9.30 -14.07 5.10
C LEU A 614 10.83 -13.96 4.99
N ALA A 615 11.53 -14.97 4.44
CA ALA A 615 12.98 -14.91 4.29
C ALA A 615 13.43 -13.82 3.29
N VAL A 616 12.71 -13.68 2.17
CA VAL A 616 12.94 -12.59 1.21
C VAL A 616 12.55 -11.23 1.83
N ALA A 617 11.43 -11.14 2.54
CA ALA A 617 10.99 -9.91 3.20
C ALA A 617 11.94 -9.44 4.32
N HIS A 618 12.52 -10.35 5.10
CA HIS A 618 13.57 -10.05 6.09
C HIS A 618 14.87 -9.61 5.40
N GLY A 619 15.23 -10.24 4.27
CA GLY A 619 16.33 -9.78 3.41
C GLY A 619 16.14 -8.33 2.94
N TYR A 620 14.94 -8.00 2.47
CA TYR A 620 14.54 -6.66 2.06
C TYR A 620 14.64 -5.65 3.20
N GLN A 621 14.07 -5.97 4.37
CA GLN A 621 14.12 -5.12 5.55
C GLN A 621 15.55 -4.84 6.01
N ARG A 622 16.45 -5.82 5.92
CA ARG A 622 17.87 -5.66 6.26
C ARG A 622 18.69 -4.90 5.22
N ALA A 623 18.24 -4.82 3.97
CA ALA A 623 18.85 -3.98 2.94
C ALA A 623 18.43 -2.51 3.05
N THR A 624 17.21 -2.25 3.52
CA THR A 624 16.57 -0.91 3.45
C THR A 624 16.44 -0.19 4.79
N GLY A 625 16.27 -0.91 5.90
CA GLY A 625 16.13 -0.32 7.24
C GLY A 625 14.85 0.47 7.53
N TYR A 626 13.93 0.66 6.56
CA TYR A 626 12.73 1.51 6.74
C TYR A 626 11.88 1.12 7.97
N HIS A 627 11.77 -0.18 8.25
CA HIS A 627 11.07 -0.76 9.39
C HIS A 627 11.61 -0.33 10.78
N LEU A 628 12.81 0.26 10.84
CA LEU A 628 13.40 0.79 12.08
C LEU A 628 12.91 2.21 12.42
N ARG A 629 12.24 2.91 11.48
CA ARG A 629 11.73 4.26 11.73
C ARG A 629 10.48 4.21 12.60
N LYS A 630 10.50 4.98 13.70
CA LYS A 630 9.36 5.18 14.61
C LYS A 630 8.56 6.44 14.21
N PRO A 631 7.25 6.52 14.53
CA PRO A 631 6.48 7.73 14.35
C PRO A 631 7.00 8.88 15.24
N PRO A 632 6.77 10.15 14.86
CA PRO A 632 7.02 11.30 15.74
C PRO A 632 5.91 11.38 16.80
N LEU A 633 6.19 10.83 17.98
CA LEU A 633 5.27 10.74 19.13
C LEU A 633 5.54 11.81 20.20
N GLU A 634 6.18 12.92 19.79
CA GLU A 634 6.45 14.12 20.61
C GLU A 634 5.24 15.07 20.57
#